data_AF-A0A5J4S2Y3-F1
#
_entry.id   AF-A0A5J4S2Y3-F1
#
_cell.length_a   1.000
_cell.length_b   1.000
_cell.length_c   1.000
_cell.angle_alpha   90.00
_cell.angle_beta   90.00
_cell.angle_gamma   90.00
#
_symmetry.space_group_name_H-M   'P 1'
#
loop_
_entity.id
_entity.type
_entity.pdbx_description
1 polymer ?
#
loop_
_entity_poly.entity_id
_entity_poly.type
_entity_poly.pdbx_seq_one_letter_code
_entity_poly.pdbx_strand_id
1 'polypeptide(L)'
;MLRDQPYLPLYVQDFITDEKLAECSASATGVYIRLMCLMHKSEQYGRIKLKEKYKQNQSNSKNFAIMLNRHLPYDVQTIESALNELFENDVLQLNEDTISQKRMVKDYTLSEKRSISGQKGGKNVKNSNTRKLYNEKGFLYLISDIEHENVYKVGISKNPSTRLIQLSNKLNKKLQLVFTCETGNMGILEDNILNEFSEYRDGEWISGIKKEIIIKAIQKQNQSKIKANTEYENEYENEIVIENTEKGVIGEKENELPEKSLQEQEDSETPEKSLQAHSHNQKPEIIAYDELSFENVWINYGKKGNKKTSKRKWEAMINKNKKLAVDHIPRYVEATPDIQFRKNFETYINQEVWNDEILKPNGNRIEKNPNSMGLGNTNNGANPFRTDADKRRYEREMLAEISETILQQPQAK
;
A
#
# COMPACT_ATOMS: atom_id res chain seq x y z
N MET A 1 -0.99 -0.45 18.51
CA MET A 1 -0.75 0.24 19.78
C MET A 1 -0.55 -0.82 20.86
N LEU A 2 0.49 -0.66 21.70
CA LEU A 2 0.82 -1.59 22.80
C LEU A 2 0.08 -1.26 24.10
N ARG A 3 -0.35 0.00 24.26
CA ARG A 3 -1.23 0.44 25.35
C ARG A 3 -2.64 -0.11 25.17
N ASP A 4 -3.34 -0.33 26.27
CA ASP A 4 -4.75 -0.79 26.36
C ASP A 4 -5.01 -2.20 25.81
N GLN A 5 -3.96 -3.01 25.65
CA GLN A 5 -4.12 -4.43 25.35
C GLN A 5 -4.48 -5.21 26.61
N PRO A 6 -5.36 -6.23 26.51
CA PRO A 6 -5.77 -7.04 27.66
C PRO A 6 -4.63 -7.95 28.16
N TYR A 7 -3.51 -8.02 27.43
CA TYR A 7 -2.32 -8.79 27.77
C TYR A 7 -1.07 -7.89 27.78
N LEU A 8 -0.11 -8.25 28.62
CA LEU A 8 1.26 -7.71 28.58
C LEU A 8 2.09 -8.59 27.63
N PRO A 9 2.69 -8.04 26.56
CA PRO A 9 3.63 -8.81 25.72
C PRO A 9 4.93 -9.06 26.49
N LEU A 10 4.97 -10.18 27.22
CA LEU A 10 6.12 -10.67 27.96
C LEU A 10 6.80 -11.80 27.18
N TYR A 11 8.08 -11.61 26.86
CA TYR A 11 8.91 -12.64 26.25
C TYR A 11 9.54 -13.47 27.36
N VAL A 12 9.00 -14.67 27.58
CA VAL A 12 9.42 -15.56 28.67
C VAL A 12 10.91 -15.88 28.59
N GLN A 13 11.43 -16.17 27.40
CA GLN A 13 12.85 -16.44 27.22
C GLN A 13 13.71 -15.27 27.68
N ASP A 14 13.39 -14.06 27.22
CA ASP A 14 14.16 -12.86 27.57
C ASP A 14 14.08 -12.55 29.06
N PHE A 15 12.95 -12.85 29.71
CA PHE A 15 12.81 -12.71 31.16
C PHE A 15 13.69 -13.72 31.93
N ILE A 16 13.77 -14.97 31.46
CA ILE A 16 14.56 -16.03 32.10
C ILE A 16 16.07 -15.82 31.87
N THR A 17 16.46 -15.30 30.71
CA THR A 17 17.88 -15.10 30.35
C THR A 17 18.42 -13.72 30.68
N ASP A 18 17.64 -12.85 31.31
CA ASP A 18 18.10 -11.53 31.71
C ASP A 18 19.12 -11.67 32.86
N GLU A 19 20.40 -11.55 32.53
CA GLU A 19 21.53 -11.71 33.46
C GLU A 19 21.40 -10.73 34.65
N LYS A 20 20.97 -9.49 34.39
CA LYS A 20 20.83 -8.45 35.43
C LYS A 20 19.69 -8.76 36.38
N LEU A 21 18.58 -9.26 35.85
CA LEU A 21 17.45 -9.68 36.68
C LEU A 21 17.77 -10.97 37.45
N ALA A 22 18.58 -11.87 36.87
CA ALA A 22 19.00 -13.11 37.51
C ALA A 22 19.94 -12.89 38.72
N GLU A 23 20.67 -11.77 38.74
CA GLU A 23 21.49 -11.33 39.87
C GLU A 23 20.67 -10.72 41.02
N CYS A 24 19.40 -10.39 40.78
CA CYS A 24 18.49 -9.87 41.80
C CYS A 24 17.89 -10.99 42.67
N SER A 25 17.45 -10.62 43.87
CA SER A 25 16.75 -11.51 44.79
C SER A 25 15.40 -12.00 44.24
N ALA A 26 14.90 -13.10 44.82
CA ALA A 26 13.57 -13.61 44.51
C ALA A 26 12.47 -12.57 44.80
N SER A 27 12.67 -11.73 45.83
CA SER A 27 11.78 -10.62 46.16
C SER A 27 11.78 -9.57 45.03
N ALA A 28 12.96 -9.13 44.60
CA ALA A 28 13.12 -8.17 43.52
C ALA A 28 12.49 -8.67 42.21
N THR A 29 12.69 -9.94 41.87
CA THR A 29 12.07 -10.57 40.70
C THR A 29 10.54 -10.59 40.78
N GLY A 30 9.98 -10.92 41.96
CA GLY A 30 8.54 -10.91 42.20
C GLY A 30 7.91 -9.51 42.16
N VAL A 31 8.60 -8.52 42.73
CA VAL A 31 8.20 -7.10 42.66
C VAL A 31 8.26 -6.61 41.21
N TYR A 32 9.32 -6.94 40.47
CA TYR A 32 9.53 -6.51 39.09
C TYR A 32 8.40 -6.94 38.16
N ILE A 33 8.01 -8.22 38.20
CA ILE A 33 6.94 -8.71 37.31
C ILE A 33 5.60 -8.03 37.60
N ARG A 34 5.28 -7.80 38.88
CA ARG A 34 4.07 -7.06 39.27
C ARG A 34 4.15 -5.59 38.85
N LEU A 35 5.32 -4.99 38.95
CA LEU A 35 5.55 -3.62 38.53
C LEU A 35 5.41 -3.45 37.01
N MET A 36 5.91 -4.39 36.21
CA MET A 36 5.69 -4.39 34.75
C MET A 36 4.20 -4.41 34.40
N CYS A 37 3.40 -5.20 35.11
CA CYS A 37 1.94 -5.19 34.93
C CYS A 37 1.29 -3.83 35.25
N LEU A 38 1.80 -3.10 36.25
CA LEU A 38 1.35 -1.74 36.56
C LEU A 38 1.80 -0.74 35.49
N MET A 39 3.05 -0.84 35.02
CA MET A 39 3.61 0.00 33.95
C MET A 39 2.93 -0.22 32.58
N HIS A 40 2.32 -1.38 32.35
CA HIS A 40 1.51 -1.67 31.17
C HIS A 40 0.20 -0.86 31.14
N LYS A 41 -0.36 -0.62 32.32
CA LYS A 41 -1.62 0.11 32.52
C LYS A 41 -1.43 1.59 32.87
N SER A 42 -0.19 2.05 33.01
CA SER A 42 0.08 3.44 33.33
C SER A 42 -0.19 4.35 32.12
N GLU A 43 -0.40 5.63 32.40
CA GLU A 43 -0.65 6.62 31.34
C GLU A 43 0.54 6.75 30.39
N GLN A 44 1.76 6.70 30.94
CA GLN A 44 3.00 6.65 30.17
C GLN A 44 3.51 5.21 30.16
N TYR A 45 3.27 4.48 29.06
CA TYR A 45 3.61 3.07 28.94
C TYR A 45 5.07 2.78 29.32
N GLY A 46 5.28 1.79 30.20
CA GLY A 46 6.61 1.43 30.67
C GLY A 46 7.19 2.39 31.72
N ARG A 47 6.40 3.36 32.21
CA ARG A 47 6.83 4.38 33.19
C ARG A 47 5.81 4.56 34.31
N ILE A 48 6.31 4.85 35.50
CA ILE A 48 5.49 5.27 36.65
C ILE A 48 6.10 6.53 37.25
N LYS A 49 5.31 7.59 37.33
CA LYS A 49 5.70 8.85 37.96
C LYS A 49 5.28 8.87 39.44
N LEU A 50 6.17 9.33 40.31
CA LEU A 50 5.91 9.55 41.72
C LEU A 50 4.94 10.73 41.89
N LYS A 51 3.84 10.52 42.63
CA LYS A 51 2.88 11.59 42.94
C LYS A 51 3.40 12.43 44.09
N GLU A 52 3.17 13.75 44.03
CA GLU A 52 3.70 14.72 45.02
C GLU A 52 3.38 14.36 46.46
N LYS A 53 2.16 13.87 46.74
CA LYS A 53 1.75 13.46 48.09
C LYS A 53 2.62 12.36 48.73
N TYR A 54 3.38 11.61 47.94
CA TYR A 54 4.28 10.55 48.41
C TYR A 54 5.74 11.00 48.53
N LYS A 55 6.08 12.24 48.15
CA LYS A 55 7.42 12.82 48.29
C LYS A 55 7.68 13.27 49.73
N GLN A 56 7.64 12.34 50.67
CA GLN A 56 7.73 12.64 52.10
C GLN A 56 9.12 12.36 52.67
N ASN A 57 9.90 11.49 52.01
CA ASN A 57 11.22 11.09 52.45
C ASN A 57 12.30 11.55 51.47
N GLN A 58 13.55 11.56 51.93
CA GLN A 58 14.71 11.88 51.09
C GLN A 58 15.02 10.78 50.06
N SER A 59 14.67 9.52 50.36
CA SER A 59 14.88 8.39 49.43
C SER A 59 13.70 8.25 48.47
N ASN A 60 13.99 8.35 47.17
CA ASN A 60 13.00 8.10 46.11
C ASN A 60 12.50 6.66 46.13
N SER A 61 13.36 5.67 46.38
CA SER A 61 12.96 4.26 46.50
C SER A 61 11.91 4.06 47.59
N LYS A 62 12.10 4.68 48.75
CA LYS A 62 11.15 4.63 49.86
C LYS A 62 9.81 5.29 49.50
N ASN A 63 9.87 6.45 48.86
CA ASN A 63 8.67 7.15 48.40
C ASN A 63 7.89 6.31 47.37
N PHE A 64 8.58 5.66 46.43
CA PHE A 64 7.97 4.72 45.49
C PHE A 64 7.39 3.49 46.20
N ALA A 65 8.09 2.92 47.17
CA ALA A 65 7.61 1.77 47.93
C ALA A 65 6.30 2.08 48.67
N ILE A 66 6.20 3.25 49.32
CA ILE A 66 4.96 3.71 49.97
C ILE A 66 3.83 3.88 48.94
N MET A 67 4.13 4.44 47.77
CA MET A 67 3.15 4.60 46.70
C MET A 67 2.66 3.26 46.15
N LEU A 68 3.57 2.29 45.96
CA LEU A 68 3.32 1.00 45.33
C LEU A 68 2.74 -0.05 46.28
N ASN A 69 2.93 0.08 47.59
CA ASN A 69 2.38 -0.84 48.60
C ASN A 69 0.85 -1.02 48.46
N ARG A 70 0.12 0.03 48.05
CA ARG A 70 -1.33 -0.08 47.80
C ARG A 70 -1.71 -0.90 46.55
N HIS A 71 -0.74 -1.16 45.67
CA HIS A 71 -0.93 -1.80 44.37
C HIS A 71 -0.23 -3.16 44.27
N LEU A 72 0.69 -3.45 45.18
CA LEU A 72 1.50 -4.65 45.20
C LEU A 72 1.19 -5.49 46.45
N PRO A 73 1.22 -6.83 46.37
CA PRO A 73 0.95 -7.72 47.50
C PRO A 73 2.19 -7.91 48.39
N TYR A 74 2.95 -6.83 48.64
CA TYR A 74 4.20 -6.85 49.39
C TYR A 74 4.21 -5.67 50.36
N ASP A 75 4.89 -5.82 51.50
CA ASP A 75 5.08 -4.72 52.44
C ASP A 75 6.06 -3.66 51.89
N VAL A 76 6.08 -2.49 52.54
CA VAL A 76 6.92 -1.35 52.11
C VAL A 76 8.41 -1.71 52.09
N GLN A 77 8.90 -2.46 53.08
CA GLN A 77 10.32 -2.76 53.21
C GLN A 77 10.77 -3.73 52.12
N THR A 78 9.93 -4.74 51.82
CA THR A 78 10.14 -5.68 50.71
C THR A 78 10.20 -4.94 49.38
N ILE A 79 9.27 -4.01 49.13
CA ILE A 79 9.25 -3.22 47.88
C ILE A 79 10.46 -2.28 47.81
N GLU A 80 10.80 -1.60 48.90
CA GLU A 80 11.93 -0.67 48.95
C GLU A 80 13.26 -1.39 48.65
N SER A 81 13.50 -2.53 49.31
CA SER A 81 14.70 -3.33 49.09
C SER A 81 14.76 -3.86 47.65
N ALA A 82 13.65 -4.38 47.14
CA ALA A 82 13.53 -4.84 45.76
C ALA A 82 13.81 -3.73 44.74
N LEU A 83 13.28 -2.52 44.95
CA LEU A 83 13.52 -1.39 44.05
C LEU A 83 15.00 -1.00 44.03
N ASN A 84 15.67 -0.99 45.18
CA ASN A 84 17.10 -0.70 45.24
C ASN A 84 17.91 -1.72 44.43
N GLU A 85 17.67 -3.01 44.60
CA GLU A 85 18.32 -4.06 43.81
C GLU A 85 18.08 -3.89 42.30
N LEU A 86 16.84 -3.58 41.90
CA LEU A 86 16.47 -3.41 40.50
C LEU A 86 17.12 -2.16 39.87
N PHE A 87 17.38 -1.11 40.65
CA PHE A 87 18.10 0.07 40.20
C PHE A 87 19.61 -0.17 40.15
N GLU A 88 20.17 -0.82 41.17
CA GLU A 88 21.59 -1.16 41.26
C GLU A 88 22.02 -2.06 40.10
N ASN A 89 21.20 -3.07 39.76
CA ASN A 89 21.44 -3.96 38.62
C ASN A 89 21.01 -3.37 37.26
N ASP A 90 20.55 -2.11 37.20
CA ASP A 90 20.11 -1.43 35.97
C ASP A 90 19.00 -2.18 35.19
N VAL A 91 18.15 -2.92 35.93
CA VAL A 91 16.93 -3.55 35.41
C VAL A 91 15.83 -2.49 35.25
N LEU A 92 15.75 -1.57 36.22
CA LEU A 92 14.89 -0.38 36.19
C LEU A 92 15.73 0.88 36.20
N GLN A 93 15.23 1.93 35.55
CA GLN A 93 15.85 3.25 35.59
C GLN A 93 15.03 4.20 36.45
N LEU A 94 15.69 4.90 37.36
CA LEU A 94 15.13 6.00 38.12
C LEU A 94 15.64 7.33 37.54
N ASN A 95 14.74 8.12 36.96
CA ASN A 95 15.01 9.47 36.47
C ASN A 95 14.18 10.47 37.27
N GLU A 96 14.83 11.23 38.15
CA GLU A 96 14.16 12.18 39.07
C GLU A 96 12.99 11.50 39.82
N ASP A 97 11.76 11.79 39.41
CA ASP A 97 10.52 11.28 39.98
C ASP A 97 9.87 10.17 39.15
N THR A 98 10.58 9.54 38.21
CA THR A 98 10.00 8.56 37.29
C THR A 98 10.83 7.29 37.24
N ILE A 99 10.19 6.17 37.54
CA ILE A 99 10.75 4.84 37.29
C ILE A 99 10.33 4.35 35.90
N SER A 100 11.24 3.71 35.18
CA SER A 100 10.96 3.21 33.84
C SER A 100 11.69 1.92 33.52
N GLN A 101 11.06 1.11 32.68
CA GLN A 101 11.64 -0.11 32.12
C GLN A 101 12.04 0.16 30.67
N LYS A 102 13.34 0.01 30.34
CA LYS A 102 13.93 0.46 29.07
C LYS A 102 13.26 -0.16 27.84
N ARG A 103 13.01 -1.48 27.90
CA ARG A 103 12.45 -2.24 26.79
C ARG A 103 10.99 -1.87 26.51
N MET A 104 10.15 -1.76 27.54
CA MET A 104 8.75 -1.35 27.42
C MET A 104 8.66 0.02 26.75
N VAL A 105 9.49 0.97 27.19
CA VAL A 105 9.56 2.31 26.58
C VAL A 105 10.02 2.22 25.12
N LYS A 106 11.06 1.44 24.82
CA LYS A 106 11.57 1.25 23.45
C LYS A 106 10.52 0.62 22.54
N ASP A 107 9.88 -0.46 22.97
CA ASP A 107 8.85 -1.18 22.21
C ASP A 107 7.63 -0.28 21.95
N TYR A 108 7.24 0.53 22.93
CA TYR A 108 6.20 1.54 22.77
C TYR A 108 6.53 2.56 21.69
N THR A 109 7.72 3.18 21.75
CA THR A 109 8.14 4.16 20.72
C THR A 109 8.20 3.54 19.32
N LEU A 110 8.63 2.27 19.22
CA LEU A 110 8.68 1.54 17.95
C LEU A 110 7.28 1.24 17.42
N SER A 111 6.37 0.79 18.28
CA SER A 111 4.96 0.57 17.93
C SER A 111 4.30 1.86 17.45
N GLU A 112 4.54 2.98 18.12
CA GLU A 112 3.97 4.28 17.74
C GLU A 112 4.47 4.72 16.36
N LYS A 113 5.79 4.66 16.12
CA LYS A 113 6.40 4.92 14.81
C LYS A 113 5.83 4.02 13.71
N ARG A 114 5.67 2.73 13.98
CA ARG A 114 5.06 1.75 13.05
C ARG A 114 3.59 2.06 12.79
N SER A 115 2.84 2.45 13.80
CA SER A 115 1.43 2.83 13.69
C SER A 115 1.28 4.06 12.80
N ILE A 116 2.07 5.12 13.04
CA ILE A 116 2.05 6.35 12.25
C ILE A 116 2.44 6.05 10.80
N SER A 117 3.51 5.28 10.59
CA SER A 117 4.00 4.92 9.25
C SER A 117 2.98 4.05 8.50
N GLY A 118 2.39 3.07 9.18
CA GLY A 118 1.33 2.21 8.63
C GLY A 118 0.07 3.00 8.28
N GLN A 119 -0.32 3.97 9.11
CA GLN A 119 -1.43 4.87 8.82
C GLN A 119 -1.16 5.72 7.57
N LYS A 120 0.06 6.27 7.43
CA LYS A 120 0.47 7.02 6.23
C LYS A 120 0.44 6.14 4.97
N GLY A 121 1.00 4.93 5.04
CA GLY A 121 0.98 3.97 3.94
C GLY A 121 -0.44 3.54 3.54
N GLY A 122 -1.28 3.24 4.52
CA GLY A 122 -2.69 2.86 4.30
C GLY A 122 -3.53 3.98 3.68
N LYS A 123 -3.30 5.24 4.07
CA LYS A 123 -3.95 6.42 3.46
C LYS A 123 -3.62 6.55 1.97
N ASN A 124 -2.36 6.31 1.59
CA ASN A 124 -1.94 6.38 0.18
C ASN A 124 -2.54 5.27 -0.69
N VAL A 125 -2.72 4.07 -0.15
CA VAL A 125 -3.33 2.94 -0.88
C VAL A 125 -4.83 3.16 -1.12
N LYS A 126 -5.58 3.65 -0.10
CA LYS A 126 -7.02 3.93 -0.24
C LYS A 126 -7.32 4.99 -1.31
N ASN A 127 -6.41 5.93 -1.54
CA ASN A 127 -6.56 6.97 -2.56
C ASN A 127 -6.03 6.60 -3.96
N SER A 128 -5.38 5.44 -4.13
CA SER A 128 -4.70 5.11 -5.39
C SER A 128 -5.63 4.87 -6.58
N ASN A 129 -6.82 4.29 -6.36
CA ASN A 129 -7.80 4.09 -7.43
C ASN A 129 -8.61 5.36 -7.72
N THR A 130 -8.92 6.19 -6.71
CA THR A 130 -9.64 7.44 -6.91
C THR A 130 -8.74 8.47 -7.62
N ARG A 131 -7.46 8.58 -7.24
CA ARG A 131 -6.47 9.50 -7.86
C ARG A 131 -6.15 9.23 -9.32
N LYS A 132 -6.46 8.05 -9.87
CA LYS A 132 -6.30 7.81 -11.33
C LYS A 132 -7.19 8.71 -12.16
N LEU A 133 -8.36 9.09 -11.65
CA LEU A 133 -9.34 9.91 -12.36
C LEU A 133 -9.17 11.41 -12.11
N TYR A 134 -8.35 11.81 -11.14
CA TYR A 134 -8.26 13.21 -10.69
C TYR A 134 -7.81 14.16 -11.81
N ASN A 135 -7.00 13.70 -12.77
CA ASN A 135 -6.53 14.53 -13.88
C ASN A 135 -7.14 14.16 -15.25
N GLU A 136 -8.22 13.39 -15.24
CA GLU A 136 -8.85 12.92 -16.47
C GLU A 136 -10.15 13.71 -16.76
N LYS A 137 -10.49 13.81 -18.05
CA LYS A 137 -11.79 14.31 -18.49
C LYS A 137 -12.89 13.33 -18.06
N GLY A 138 -14.05 13.85 -17.67
CA GLY A 138 -15.22 13.05 -17.33
C GLY A 138 -16.29 13.90 -16.65
N PHE A 139 -17.04 13.32 -15.72
CA PHE A 139 -18.17 13.99 -15.10
C PHE A 139 -18.00 14.11 -13.59
N LEU A 140 -18.30 15.32 -13.09
CA LEU A 140 -18.71 15.49 -11.71
C LEU A 140 -20.22 15.25 -11.63
N TYR A 141 -20.66 14.48 -10.64
CA TYR A 141 -22.06 14.17 -10.40
C TYR A 141 -22.49 14.54 -8.98
N LEU A 142 -23.78 14.84 -8.85
CA LEU A 142 -24.47 15.04 -7.59
C LEU A 142 -25.54 13.97 -7.44
N ILE A 143 -25.53 13.24 -6.33
CA ILE A 143 -26.52 12.20 -6.02
C ILE A 143 -27.24 12.56 -4.73
N SER A 144 -28.55 12.37 -4.65
CA SER A 144 -29.32 12.49 -3.41
C SER A 144 -29.77 11.13 -2.91
N ASP A 145 -29.93 11.04 -1.60
CA ASP A 145 -30.70 9.97 -0.97
C ASP A 145 -32.18 10.34 -1.04
N ILE A 146 -33.03 9.47 -1.59
CA ILE A 146 -34.47 9.74 -1.72
C ILE A 146 -35.14 9.85 -0.34
N GLU A 147 -34.58 9.19 0.68
CA GLU A 147 -35.17 9.14 2.02
C GLU A 147 -34.76 10.35 2.89
N HIS A 148 -33.72 11.09 2.50
CA HIS A 148 -33.17 12.18 3.31
C HIS A 148 -33.14 13.48 2.49
N GLU A 149 -33.95 14.44 2.92
CA GLU A 149 -34.02 15.74 2.26
C GLU A 149 -32.71 16.53 2.49
N ASN A 150 -32.26 17.24 1.46
CA ASN A 150 -31.07 18.10 1.49
C ASN A 150 -29.76 17.41 1.88
N VAL A 151 -29.62 16.12 1.55
CA VAL A 151 -28.37 15.36 1.69
C VAL A 151 -27.89 14.93 0.30
N TYR A 152 -26.71 15.44 -0.09
CA TYR A 152 -26.16 15.24 -1.43
C TYR A 152 -24.74 14.71 -1.38
N LYS A 153 -24.45 13.72 -2.21
CA LYS A 153 -23.12 13.22 -2.45
C LYS A 153 -22.54 13.85 -3.70
N VAL A 154 -21.39 14.51 -3.56
CA VAL A 154 -20.56 14.92 -4.69
C VAL A 154 -19.64 13.75 -5.05
N GLY A 155 -19.48 13.47 -6.34
CA GLY A 155 -18.54 12.44 -6.78
C GLY A 155 -18.12 12.60 -8.23
N ILE A 156 -17.07 11.87 -8.61
CA ILE A 156 -16.52 11.87 -9.98
C ILE A 156 -16.59 10.50 -10.65
N SER A 157 -16.89 10.48 -11.94
CA SER A 157 -16.90 9.25 -12.75
C SER A 157 -16.89 9.57 -14.25
N LYS A 158 -16.34 8.66 -15.05
CA LYS A 158 -16.56 8.66 -16.51
C LYS A 158 -17.98 8.25 -16.90
N ASN A 159 -18.64 7.47 -16.05
CA ASN A 159 -19.99 6.94 -16.25
C ASN A 159 -20.84 7.12 -14.96
N PRO A 160 -21.49 8.28 -14.76
CA PRO A 160 -22.29 8.56 -13.55
C PRO A 160 -23.42 7.55 -13.32
N SER A 161 -24.13 7.12 -14.37
CA SER A 161 -25.28 6.21 -14.25
C SER A 161 -24.88 4.83 -13.71
N THR A 162 -23.80 4.23 -14.25
CA THR A 162 -23.27 2.96 -13.74
C THR A 162 -22.78 3.11 -12.29
N ARG A 163 -22.19 4.27 -11.97
CA ARG A 163 -21.68 4.57 -10.62
C ARG A 163 -22.81 4.71 -9.60
N LEU A 164 -23.94 5.32 -9.98
CA LEU A 164 -25.15 5.39 -9.16
C LEU A 164 -25.64 4.00 -8.76
N ILE A 165 -25.79 3.08 -9.74
CA ILE A 165 -26.24 1.70 -9.49
C ILE A 165 -25.32 0.98 -8.51
N GLN A 166 -24.00 1.09 -8.73
CA GLN A 166 -23.01 0.50 -7.82
C GLN A 166 -23.08 1.06 -6.39
N LEU A 167 -23.26 2.37 -6.25
CA LEU A 167 -23.37 3.04 -4.96
C LEU A 167 -24.66 2.70 -4.24
N SER A 168 -25.78 2.65 -4.96
CA SER A 168 -27.09 2.26 -4.42
C SER A 168 -27.03 0.84 -3.84
N ASN A 169 -26.47 -0.12 -4.59
CA ASN A 169 -26.27 -1.49 -4.13
C ASN A 169 -25.31 -1.59 -2.94
N LYS A 170 -24.19 -0.84 -2.97
CA LYS A 170 -23.17 -0.89 -1.91
C LYS A 170 -23.67 -0.29 -0.58
N LEU A 171 -24.42 0.80 -0.65
CA LEU A 171 -24.92 1.50 0.53
C LEU A 171 -26.28 0.97 0.99
N ASN A 172 -26.90 0.09 0.19
CA ASN A 172 -28.27 -0.37 0.39
C ASN A 172 -29.26 0.81 0.54
N LYS A 173 -29.11 1.82 -0.33
CA LYS A 173 -29.89 3.06 -0.30
C LYS A 173 -30.53 3.33 -1.67
N LYS A 174 -31.72 3.92 -1.67
CA LYS A 174 -32.37 4.41 -2.88
C LYS A 174 -31.80 5.79 -3.24
N LEU A 175 -30.88 5.79 -4.19
CA LEU A 175 -30.16 6.98 -4.62
C LEU A 175 -30.69 7.49 -5.96
N GLN A 176 -30.72 8.81 -6.14
CA GLN A 176 -31.09 9.47 -7.39
C GLN A 176 -29.95 10.35 -7.89
N LEU A 177 -29.67 10.28 -9.19
CA LEU A 177 -28.77 11.24 -9.84
C LEU A 177 -29.51 12.59 -10.00
N VAL A 178 -29.00 13.62 -9.33
CA VAL A 178 -29.60 14.96 -9.30
C VAL A 178 -29.01 15.86 -10.38
N PHE A 179 -27.70 15.77 -10.60
CA PHE A 179 -27.00 16.63 -11.54
C PHE A 179 -25.71 15.97 -12.04
N THR A 180 -25.31 16.32 -13.26
CA THR A 180 -24.02 15.93 -13.86
C THR A 180 -23.44 17.08 -14.64
N CYS A 181 -22.12 17.25 -14.57
CA CYS A 181 -21.38 18.30 -15.26
C CYS A 181 -20.10 17.71 -15.87
N GLU A 182 -19.89 17.91 -17.16
CA GLU A 182 -18.65 17.51 -17.83
C GLU A 182 -17.51 18.46 -17.44
N THR A 183 -16.34 17.90 -17.17
CA THR A 183 -15.17 18.67 -16.78
C THR A 183 -13.88 18.04 -17.32
N GLY A 184 -12.92 18.91 -17.67
CA GLY A 184 -11.62 18.50 -18.18
C GLY A 184 -10.70 17.90 -17.11
N ASN A 185 -10.96 18.20 -15.84
CA ASN A 185 -10.21 17.69 -14.70
C ASN A 185 -11.20 17.45 -13.53
N MET A 186 -11.65 16.20 -13.43
CA MET A 186 -12.66 15.79 -12.45
C MET A 186 -12.22 16.05 -11.01
N GLY A 187 -10.96 15.77 -10.67
CA GLY A 187 -10.46 15.86 -9.30
C GLY A 187 -10.39 17.30 -8.79
N ILE A 188 -9.88 18.23 -9.61
CA ILE A 188 -9.80 19.65 -9.23
C ILE A 188 -11.20 20.23 -8.99
N LEU A 189 -12.16 19.92 -9.88
CA LEU A 189 -13.52 20.43 -9.72
C LEU A 189 -14.21 19.86 -8.47
N GLU A 190 -14.02 18.57 -8.20
CA GLU A 190 -14.53 17.92 -6.98
C GLU A 190 -13.94 18.53 -5.71
N ASP A 191 -12.61 18.68 -5.65
CA ASP A 191 -11.91 19.26 -4.50
C ASP A 191 -12.37 20.72 -4.25
N ASN A 192 -12.50 21.52 -5.31
CA ASN A 192 -12.96 22.91 -5.20
C ASN A 192 -14.37 22.98 -4.58
N ILE A 193 -15.30 22.15 -5.05
CA ILE A 193 -16.68 22.14 -4.56
C ILE A 193 -16.75 21.62 -3.13
N LEU A 194 -16.04 20.54 -2.83
CA LEU A 194 -16.00 20.02 -1.46
C LEU A 194 -15.37 21.03 -0.50
N ASN A 195 -14.39 21.82 -0.93
CA ASN A 195 -13.77 22.85 -0.08
C ASN A 195 -14.70 24.05 0.14
N GLU A 196 -15.44 24.47 -0.89
CA GLU A 196 -16.45 25.53 -0.80
C GLU A 196 -17.54 25.22 0.24
N PHE A 197 -17.91 23.95 0.38
CA PHE A 197 -18.91 23.48 1.36
C PHE A 197 -18.29 22.75 2.57
N SER A 198 -17.05 23.08 2.94
CA SER A 198 -16.32 22.39 4.01
C SER A 198 -17.01 22.43 5.38
N GLU A 199 -17.76 23.49 5.69
CA GLU A 199 -18.52 23.63 6.95
C GLU A 199 -19.77 22.75 7.01
N TYR A 200 -20.26 22.26 5.86
CA TYR A 200 -21.52 21.54 5.73
C TYR A 200 -21.35 20.09 5.27
N ARG A 201 -20.10 19.60 5.25
CA ARG A 201 -19.76 18.28 4.70
C ARG A 201 -19.36 17.26 5.77
N ASP A 202 -19.77 16.02 5.55
CA ASP A 202 -19.18 14.82 6.15
C ASP A 202 -18.58 13.94 5.03
N GLY A 203 -17.26 14.07 4.87
CA GLY A 203 -16.54 13.45 3.74
C GLY A 203 -17.01 13.98 2.39
N GLU A 204 -17.59 13.09 1.58
CA GLU A 204 -18.10 13.39 0.22
C GLU A 204 -19.60 13.79 0.23
N TRP A 205 -20.21 13.88 1.40
CA TRP A 205 -21.62 14.23 1.58
C TRP A 205 -21.76 15.65 2.10
N ILE A 206 -22.65 16.43 1.49
CA ILE A 206 -23.04 17.79 1.89
C ILE A 206 -24.47 17.71 2.41
N SER A 207 -24.72 18.32 3.57
CA SER A 207 -26.03 18.30 4.23
C SER A 207 -26.51 19.71 4.58
N GLY A 208 -27.83 19.92 4.62
CA GLY A 208 -28.42 21.18 5.07
C GLY A 208 -28.37 22.34 4.06
N ILE A 209 -27.91 22.08 2.84
CA ILE A 209 -27.85 23.05 1.73
C ILE A 209 -28.79 22.60 0.62
N LYS A 210 -29.54 23.53 0.03
CA LYS A 210 -30.41 23.25 -1.12
C LYS A 210 -29.59 22.91 -2.37
N LYS A 211 -30.07 21.95 -3.18
CA LYS A 211 -29.37 21.50 -4.41
C LYS A 211 -29.05 22.64 -5.38
N GLU A 212 -29.91 23.65 -5.49
CA GLU A 212 -29.74 24.76 -6.41
C GLU A 212 -28.47 25.57 -6.09
N ILE A 213 -28.12 25.69 -4.81
CA ILE A 213 -26.91 26.40 -4.37
C ILE A 213 -25.66 25.61 -4.77
N ILE A 214 -25.67 24.29 -4.54
CA ILE A 214 -24.56 23.40 -4.90
C ILE A 214 -24.37 23.36 -6.42
N ILE A 215 -25.47 23.26 -7.19
CA ILE A 215 -25.43 23.25 -8.66
C ILE A 215 -24.88 24.57 -9.21
N LYS A 216 -25.30 25.71 -8.66
CA LYS A 216 -24.76 27.03 -9.05
C LYS A 216 -23.26 27.14 -8.79
N ALA A 217 -22.79 26.63 -7.65
CA ALA A 217 -21.36 26.58 -7.35
C ALA A 217 -20.60 25.70 -8.37
N ILE A 218 -21.11 24.51 -8.67
CA ILE A 218 -20.53 23.60 -9.68
C ILE A 218 -20.44 24.29 -11.05
N GLN A 219 -21.52 24.93 -11.49
CA GLN A 219 -21.56 25.63 -12.77
C GLN A 219 -20.57 26.80 -12.81
N LYS A 220 -20.52 27.62 -11.76
CA LYS A 220 -19.58 28.74 -11.63
C LYS A 220 -18.13 28.26 -11.74
N GLN A 221 -17.75 27.27 -10.94
CA GLN A 221 -16.39 26.72 -10.91
C GLN A 221 -15.97 26.03 -12.22
N ASN A 222 -16.93 25.43 -12.94
CA ASN A 222 -16.66 24.82 -14.23
C ASN A 222 -16.57 25.85 -15.38
N GLN A 223 -17.30 26.96 -15.28
CA GLN A 223 -17.26 28.07 -16.26
C GLN A 223 -16.04 28.98 -16.11
N SER A 224 -15.42 29.05 -14.92
CA SER A 224 -14.22 29.85 -14.64
C SER A 224 -12.98 29.51 -15.49
N LYS A 225 -13.04 28.50 -16.37
CA LYS A 225 -11.99 28.20 -17.37
C LYS A 225 -12.36 28.48 -18.83
N ILE A 226 -13.59 28.88 -19.15
CA ILE A 226 -13.93 29.33 -20.51
C ILE A 226 -13.52 30.80 -20.70
N LYS A 227 -13.64 31.65 -19.67
CA LYS A 227 -13.23 33.07 -19.75
C LYS A 227 -11.75 33.32 -19.45
N ALA A 228 -11.10 32.48 -18.64
CA ALA A 228 -9.69 32.64 -18.33
C ALA A 228 -8.75 32.20 -19.47
N ASN A 229 -9.22 31.37 -20.42
CA ASN A 229 -8.42 31.06 -21.61
C ASN A 229 -8.53 32.11 -22.72
N THR A 230 -9.62 32.89 -22.77
CA THR A 230 -9.77 33.96 -23.78
C THR A 230 -9.00 35.23 -23.41
N GLU A 231 -8.82 35.52 -22.13
CA GLU A 231 -8.04 36.70 -21.69
C GLU A 231 -6.52 36.46 -21.72
N TYR A 232 -6.04 35.24 -21.42
CA TYR A 232 -4.62 34.91 -21.53
C TYR A 232 -4.13 34.73 -22.97
N GLU A 233 -4.98 34.27 -23.90
CA GLU A 233 -4.63 34.23 -25.33
C GLU A 233 -4.61 35.64 -25.94
N ASN A 234 -5.47 36.57 -25.48
CA ASN A 234 -5.46 37.96 -25.95
C ASN A 234 -4.29 38.80 -25.39
N GLU A 235 -3.77 38.50 -24.20
CA GLU A 235 -2.55 39.16 -23.69
C GLU A 235 -1.27 38.62 -24.37
N TYR A 236 -1.18 37.30 -24.60
CA TYR A 236 -0.05 36.71 -25.34
C TYR A 236 -0.05 37.06 -26.83
N GLU A 237 -1.22 37.15 -27.48
CA GLU A 237 -1.28 37.58 -28.88
C GLU A 237 -0.95 39.08 -29.03
N ASN A 238 -1.33 39.94 -28.08
CA ASN A 238 -0.95 41.36 -28.15
C ASN A 238 0.56 41.59 -27.92
N GLU A 239 1.24 40.76 -27.12
CA GLU A 239 2.70 40.81 -26.98
C GLU A 239 3.43 40.23 -28.21
N ILE A 240 2.88 39.20 -28.88
CA ILE A 240 3.45 38.63 -30.11
C ILE A 240 3.21 39.54 -31.33
N VAL A 241 2.13 40.33 -31.34
CA VAL A 241 1.82 41.26 -32.42
C VAL A 241 2.77 42.45 -32.43
N ILE A 242 3.29 42.91 -31.28
CA ILE A 242 4.22 44.07 -31.24
C ILE A 242 5.60 43.74 -31.85
N GLU A 243 6.07 42.50 -31.76
CA GLU A 243 7.37 42.08 -32.32
C GLU A 243 7.33 41.70 -33.81
N ASN A 244 6.15 41.50 -34.41
CA ASN A 244 6.02 41.02 -35.79
C ASN A 244 5.46 42.04 -36.79
N THR A 245 5.24 43.31 -36.38
CA THR A 245 4.80 44.41 -37.26
C THR A 245 5.93 45.10 -38.04
N GLU A 246 7.13 44.51 -38.13
CA GLU A 246 8.17 44.92 -39.07
C GLU A 246 8.49 43.80 -40.06
N LYS A 247 7.54 43.44 -40.93
CA LYS A 247 7.75 43.03 -42.35
C LYS A 247 6.46 42.49 -43.02
N GLY A 248 5.85 43.32 -43.87
CA GLY A 248 5.51 42.92 -45.26
C GLY A 248 4.25 42.09 -45.56
N VAL A 249 3.09 42.76 -45.56
CA VAL A 249 1.96 42.82 -46.53
C VAL A 249 1.74 41.76 -47.66
N ILE A 250 0.43 41.56 -47.96
CA ILE A 250 -0.31 41.13 -49.21
C ILE A 250 -0.71 39.63 -49.25
N GLY A 251 -1.95 39.17 -49.49
CA GLY A 251 -3.24 39.77 -49.87
C GLY A 251 -4.32 38.69 -50.15
N GLU A 252 -5.57 39.17 -50.19
CA GLU A 252 -6.93 38.60 -50.39
C GLU A 252 -7.17 37.42 -51.37
N LYS A 253 -8.21 36.58 -51.11
CA LYS A 253 -9.53 36.62 -51.81
C LYS A 253 -10.55 35.53 -51.40
N GLU A 254 -11.81 35.94 -51.42
CA GLU A 254 -13.08 35.26 -51.11
C GLU A 254 -13.56 34.26 -52.20
N ASN A 255 -14.49 33.36 -51.87
CA ASN A 255 -15.80 33.28 -52.53
C ASN A 255 -16.78 32.23 -51.92
N GLU A 256 -17.89 32.79 -51.45
CA GLU A 256 -19.31 32.42 -51.39
C GLU A 256 -19.86 30.97 -51.56
N LEU A 257 -20.88 30.75 -50.71
CA LEU A 257 -21.89 29.71 -50.53
C LEU A 257 -22.94 29.65 -51.68
N PRO A 258 -23.85 28.63 -51.81
CA PRO A 258 -25.05 28.60 -50.95
C PRO A 258 -25.73 27.25 -50.64
N GLU A 259 -26.57 27.35 -49.60
CA GLU A 259 -27.51 26.40 -49.00
C GLU A 259 -28.71 26.00 -49.88
N LYS A 260 -29.31 24.85 -49.53
CA LYS A 260 -30.73 24.66 -49.10
C LYS A 260 -31.03 23.14 -49.06
N SER A 261 -31.88 22.52 -48.23
CA SER A 261 -32.57 22.79 -46.96
C SER A 261 -33.63 21.66 -46.77
N LEU A 262 -33.89 21.21 -45.52
CA LEU A 262 -35.17 20.65 -44.98
C LEU A 262 -35.64 19.24 -45.48
N GLN A 263 -36.31 18.35 -44.73
CA GLN A 263 -36.83 18.30 -43.35
C GLN A 263 -37.24 16.84 -42.99
N GLU A 264 -37.54 16.64 -41.70
CA GLU A 264 -37.92 15.44 -40.92
C GLU A 264 -39.24 14.74 -41.31
N GLN A 265 -39.43 13.47 -40.88
CA GLN A 265 -40.61 13.02 -40.11
C GLN A 265 -40.53 11.56 -39.58
N GLU A 266 -41.41 11.29 -38.62
CA GLU A 266 -41.38 10.35 -37.49
C GLU A 266 -41.94 8.92 -37.74
N ASP A 267 -41.79 8.10 -36.68
CA ASP A 267 -42.74 7.13 -36.11
C ASP A 267 -42.71 5.61 -36.41
N SER A 268 -42.33 4.89 -35.33
CA SER A 268 -43.10 3.84 -34.64
C SER A 268 -42.91 2.34 -34.97
N GLU A 269 -43.07 1.57 -33.89
CA GLU A 269 -43.36 0.12 -33.74
C GLU A 269 -42.21 -0.90 -33.65
N THR A 270 -41.99 -1.37 -32.41
CA THR A 270 -41.65 -2.77 -32.08
C THR A 270 -42.93 -3.58 -31.86
N PRO A 271 -42.93 -4.90 -32.12
CA PRO A 271 -42.91 -5.82 -30.97
C PRO A 271 -42.15 -7.15 -31.15
N GLU A 272 -41.57 -7.58 -30.01
CA GLU A 272 -41.47 -8.94 -29.45
C GLU A 272 -40.77 -10.14 -30.16
N LYS A 273 -39.79 -10.67 -29.38
CA LYS A 273 -39.50 -12.09 -29.04
C LYS A 273 -39.59 -13.18 -30.13
N SER A 274 -38.46 -13.87 -30.32
CA SER A 274 -38.37 -15.31 -29.99
C SER A 274 -36.92 -15.82 -30.01
N LEU A 275 -36.60 -16.66 -29.03
CA LEU A 275 -35.45 -17.55 -29.05
C LEU A 275 -35.70 -18.66 -30.07
N GLN A 276 -34.70 -18.99 -30.89
CA GLN A 276 -34.44 -20.38 -31.27
C GLN A 276 -33.01 -20.60 -31.75
N ALA A 277 -32.45 -21.68 -31.21
CA ALA A 277 -31.12 -22.21 -31.47
C ALA A 277 -30.92 -22.56 -32.94
N HIS A 278 -29.71 -22.33 -33.46
CA HIS A 278 -29.19 -23.03 -34.63
C HIS A 278 -27.80 -23.58 -34.29
N SER A 279 -27.75 -24.90 -34.07
CA SER A 279 -26.52 -25.67 -34.23
C SER A 279 -26.38 -26.01 -35.71
N HIS A 280 -25.26 -25.66 -36.34
CA HIS A 280 -24.60 -26.63 -37.22
C HIS A 280 -23.14 -26.24 -37.52
N ASN A 281 -22.29 -27.18 -37.15
CA ASN A 281 -21.07 -27.64 -37.83
C ASN A 281 -19.93 -26.67 -38.10
N GLN A 282 -18.94 -26.84 -37.24
CA GLN A 282 -17.51 -26.64 -37.49
C GLN A 282 -17.05 -27.29 -38.81
N LYS A 283 -16.23 -26.55 -39.55
CA LYS A 283 -15.00 -27.06 -40.18
C LYS A 283 -13.85 -26.16 -39.73
N PRO A 284 -12.66 -26.73 -39.47
CA PRO A 284 -11.71 -26.18 -38.52
C PRO A 284 -10.99 -24.98 -39.14
N GLU A 285 -11.21 -23.81 -38.57
CA GLU A 285 -10.36 -22.67 -38.82
C GLU A 285 -9.03 -22.98 -38.12
N ILE A 286 -7.96 -23.05 -38.91
CA ILE A 286 -6.59 -23.26 -38.45
C ILE A 286 -6.29 -22.12 -37.48
N ILE A 287 -6.41 -22.38 -36.18
CA ILE A 287 -6.00 -21.45 -35.13
C ILE A 287 -4.50 -21.30 -35.33
N ALA A 288 -4.09 -20.14 -35.85
CA ALA A 288 -2.69 -19.75 -35.86
C ALA A 288 -2.14 -19.99 -34.46
N TYR A 289 -1.21 -20.93 -34.33
CA TYR A 289 -0.55 -21.26 -33.07
C TYR A 289 0.24 -20.03 -32.62
N ASP A 290 -0.41 -19.13 -31.89
CA ASP A 290 0.29 -18.02 -31.25
C ASP A 290 1.05 -18.61 -30.05
N GLU A 291 2.32 -18.95 -30.27
CA GLU A 291 3.24 -19.45 -29.26
C GLU A 291 3.37 -18.50 -28.07
N LEU A 292 3.03 -17.21 -28.24
CA LEU A 292 3.05 -16.19 -27.20
C LEU A 292 1.70 -16.07 -26.46
N SER A 293 0.69 -16.85 -26.85
CA SER A 293 -0.60 -16.88 -26.16
C SER A 293 -0.44 -17.33 -24.72
N PHE A 294 -1.10 -16.62 -23.82
CA PHE A 294 -1.09 -16.93 -22.39
C PHE A 294 -1.49 -18.38 -22.11
N GLU A 295 -2.47 -18.92 -22.84
CA GLU A 295 -2.97 -20.28 -22.56
C GLU A 295 -1.91 -21.34 -22.86
N ASN A 296 -1.13 -21.15 -23.93
CA ASN A 296 -0.04 -22.06 -24.30
C ASN A 296 1.08 -22.07 -23.25
N VAL A 297 1.52 -20.87 -22.84
CA VAL A 297 2.59 -20.74 -21.85
C VAL A 297 2.15 -21.19 -20.46
N TRP A 298 0.89 -20.93 -20.11
CA TRP A 298 0.30 -21.36 -18.86
C TRP A 298 0.25 -22.88 -18.72
N ILE A 299 -0.07 -23.59 -19.82
CA ILE A 299 -0.05 -25.06 -19.86
C ILE A 299 1.39 -25.57 -19.75
N ASN A 300 2.32 -25.03 -20.55
CA ASN A 300 3.73 -25.46 -20.56
C ASN A 300 4.45 -25.24 -19.23
N TYR A 301 4.08 -24.21 -18.46
CA TYR A 301 4.72 -23.91 -17.17
C TYR A 301 4.32 -24.88 -16.04
N GLY A 302 3.11 -25.44 -16.09
CA GLY A 302 2.62 -26.47 -15.15
C GLY A 302 2.25 -25.98 -13.74
N LYS A 303 3.04 -25.12 -13.08
CA LYS A 303 2.74 -24.65 -11.70
C LYS A 303 1.70 -23.53 -11.70
N LYS A 304 0.48 -23.87 -11.26
CA LYS A 304 -0.66 -22.95 -11.20
C LYS A 304 -0.52 -21.95 -10.05
N GLY A 305 -0.60 -20.66 -10.38
CA GLY A 305 -0.86 -19.57 -9.44
C GLY A 305 -2.25 -18.96 -9.66
N ASN A 306 -2.43 -17.68 -9.36
CA ASN A 306 -3.65 -16.97 -9.70
C ASN A 306 -3.70 -16.68 -11.21
N LYS A 307 -4.61 -17.35 -11.93
CA LYS A 307 -4.74 -17.26 -13.41
C LYS A 307 -5.06 -15.82 -13.87
N LYS A 308 -5.89 -15.09 -13.11
CA LYS A 308 -6.32 -13.72 -13.47
C LYS A 308 -5.17 -12.71 -13.38
N THR A 309 -4.36 -12.77 -12.32
CA THR A 309 -3.20 -11.87 -12.15
C THR A 309 -2.10 -12.20 -13.15
N SER A 310 -1.85 -13.50 -13.35
CA SER A 310 -0.87 -14.02 -14.30
C SER A 310 -1.19 -13.62 -15.74
N LYS A 311 -2.45 -13.78 -16.17
CA LYS A 311 -2.91 -13.39 -17.52
C LYS A 311 -2.69 -11.90 -17.77
N ARG A 312 -3.14 -11.05 -16.85
CA ARG A 312 -2.98 -9.60 -16.96
C ARG A 312 -1.51 -9.18 -17.07
N LYS A 313 -0.63 -9.81 -16.28
CA LYS A 313 0.81 -9.51 -16.33
C LYS A 313 1.42 -9.98 -17.64
N TRP A 314 1.11 -11.19 -18.07
CA TRP A 314 1.57 -11.73 -19.34
C TRP A 314 1.15 -10.85 -20.52
N GLU A 315 -0.13 -10.48 -20.60
CA GLU A 315 -0.66 -9.61 -21.66
C GLU A 315 0.04 -8.25 -21.69
N ALA A 316 0.34 -7.66 -20.52
CA ALA A 316 1.03 -6.39 -20.38
C ALA A 316 2.53 -6.44 -20.73
N MET A 317 3.15 -7.61 -20.87
CA MET A 317 4.57 -7.71 -21.25
C MET A 317 4.78 -7.42 -22.73
N ILE A 318 5.89 -6.74 -23.03
CA ILE A 318 6.36 -6.49 -24.39
C ILE A 318 6.76 -7.83 -25.04
N ASN A 319 6.51 -7.98 -26.34
CA ASN A 319 6.77 -9.21 -27.10
C ASN A 319 8.21 -9.74 -26.99
N LYS A 320 9.21 -8.85 -26.81
CA LYS A 320 10.61 -9.23 -26.56
C LYS A 320 10.75 -10.11 -25.32
N ASN A 321 10.15 -9.70 -24.20
CA ASN A 321 10.23 -10.45 -22.94
C ASN A 321 9.39 -11.73 -22.98
N LYS A 322 8.26 -11.71 -23.69
CA LYS A 322 7.46 -12.93 -23.93
C LYS A 322 8.28 -14.00 -24.65
N LYS A 323 9.02 -13.63 -25.70
CA LYS A 323 9.92 -14.55 -26.42
C LYS A 323 11.00 -15.14 -25.51
N LEU A 324 11.72 -14.29 -24.77
CA LEU A 324 12.73 -14.75 -23.81
C LEU A 324 12.15 -15.71 -22.76
N ALA A 325 10.96 -15.41 -22.25
CA ALA A 325 10.27 -16.26 -21.30
C ALA A 325 9.86 -17.61 -21.92
N VAL A 326 9.27 -17.61 -23.12
CA VAL A 326 8.86 -18.84 -23.83
C VAL A 326 10.06 -19.74 -24.11
N ASP A 327 11.20 -19.18 -24.54
CA ASP A 327 12.43 -19.94 -24.80
C ASP A 327 13.03 -20.55 -23.52
N HIS A 328 12.86 -19.87 -22.38
CA HIS A 328 13.44 -20.26 -21.10
C HIS A 328 12.58 -21.30 -20.33
N ILE A 329 11.25 -21.21 -20.42
CA ILE A 329 10.31 -22.03 -19.64
C ILE A 329 10.57 -23.54 -19.75
N PRO A 330 10.78 -24.13 -20.94
CA PRO A 330 11.05 -25.56 -21.07
C PRO A 330 12.26 -26.01 -20.23
N ARG A 331 13.37 -25.25 -20.31
CA ARG A 331 14.60 -25.54 -19.57
C ARG A 331 14.42 -25.38 -18.06
N TYR A 332 13.64 -24.38 -17.65
CA TYR A 332 13.34 -24.12 -16.25
C TYR A 332 12.47 -25.21 -15.64
N VAL A 333 11.47 -25.69 -16.39
CA VAL A 333 10.58 -26.80 -15.98
C VAL A 333 11.38 -28.11 -15.87
N GLU A 334 12.28 -28.37 -16.81
CA GLU A 334 13.16 -29.55 -16.77
C GLU A 334 14.12 -29.54 -15.57
N ALA A 335 14.71 -28.38 -15.26
CA ALA A 335 15.61 -28.24 -14.11
C ALA A 335 14.89 -28.23 -12.74
N THR A 336 13.58 -27.97 -12.73
CA THR A 336 12.74 -28.02 -11.53
C THR A 336 11.66 -29.10 -11.70
N PRO A 337 12.03 -30.39 -11.76
CA PRO A 337 11.09 -31.47 -12.06
C PRO A 337 9.99 -31.58 -10.99
N ASP A 338 10.36 -31.33 -9.73
CA ASP A 338 9.39 -31.25 -8.64
C ASP A 338 8.69 -29.88 -8.61
N ILE A 339 7.41 -29.91 -8.96
CA ILE A 339 6.52 -28.75 -9.07
C ILE A 339 6.42 -27.98 -7.74
N GLN A 340 6.58 -28.63 -6.58
CA GLN A 340 6.46 -27.94 -5.29
C GLN A 340 7.57 -26.90 -5.08
N PHE A 341 8.76 -27.12 -5.65
CA PHE A 341 9.91 -26.22 -5.56
C PHE A 341 10.01 -25.18 -6.69
N ARG A 342 9.18 -25.31 -7.74
CA ARG A 342 9.12 -24.32 -8.83
C ARG A 342 8.49 -22.99 -8.36
N LYS A 343 8.92 -21.84 -8.87
CA LYS A 343 8.24 -20.56 -8.56
C LYS A 343 6.81 -20.57 -9.10
N ASN A 344 5.87 -19.85 -8.50
CA ASN A 344 4.57 -19.63 -9.13
C ASN A 344 4.76 -18.79 -10.41
N PHE A 345 3.94 -18.99 -11.44
CA PHE A 345 4.10 -18.27 -12.72
C PHE A 345 4.07 -16.75 -12.56
N GLU A 346 3.26 -16.23 -11.63
CA GLU A 346 3.26 -14.81 -11.29
C GLU A 346 4.62 -14.33 -10.74
N THR A 347 5.25 -15.13 -9.86
CA THR A 347 6.57 -14.82 -9.29
C THR A 347 7.66 -14.93 -10.37
N TYR A 348 7.54 -15.92 -11.25
CA TYR A 348 8.42 -16.09 -12.40
C TYR A 348 8.42 -14.86 -13.31
N ILE A 349 7.23 -14.31 -13.62
CA ILE A 349 7.10 -13.07 -14.40
C ILE A 349 7.69 -11.87 -13.66
N ASN A 350 7.35 -11.68 -12.39
CA ASN A 350 7.78 -10.50 -11.63
C ASN A 350 9.30 -10.39 -11.45
N GLN A 351 9.97 -11.53 -11.31
CA GLN A 351 11.41 -11.59 -11.10
C GLN A 351 12.20 -11.70 -12.40
N GLU A 352 11.51 -11.68 -13.54
CA GLU A 352 12.13 -11.85 -14.85
C GLU A 352 13.08 -13.05 -14.90
N VAL A 353 12.64 -14.20 -14.38
CA VAL A 353 13.48 -15.38 -14.12
C VAL A 353 14.12 -15.93 -15.40
N TRP A 354 13.64 -15.57 -16.58
CA TRP A 354 14.30 -15.87 -17.86
C TRP A 354 15.69 -15.23 -18.01
N ASN A 355 16.05 -14.26 -17.14
CA ASN A 355 17.38 -13.68 -17.06
C ASN A 355 18.31 -14.42 -16.07
N ASP A 356 17.76 -15.33 -15.24
CA ASP A 356 18.53 -16.06 -14.22
C ASP A 356 19.24 -17.29 -14.81
N GLU A 357 20.31 -17.73 -14.16
CA GLU A 357 20.99 -18.98 -14.52
C GLU A 357 20.22 -20.20 -14.00
N ILE A 358 19.94 -21.17 -14.88
CA ILE A 358 19.32 -22.45 -14.50
C ILE A 358 20.41 -23.38 -13.97
N LEU A 359 20.36 -23.70 -12.68
CA LEU A 359 21.22 -24.69 -12.05
C LEU A 359 20.63 -26.10 -12.26
N LYS A 360 21.38 -27.01 -12.90
CA LYS A 360 21.01 -28.43 -12.90
C LYS A 360 21.30 -29.04 -11.52
N PRO A 361 20.50 -30.03 -11.05
CA PRO A 361 20.80 -30.76 -9.83
C PRO A 361 22.15 -31.51 -9.87
N ASN A 362 22.73 -31.71 -11.06
CA ASN A 362 24.09 -32.22 -11.24
C ASN A 362 25.01 -31.15 -11.84
N GLY A 363 25.48 -30.21 -11.01
CA GLY A 363 26.76 -29.49 -11.09
C GLY A 363 27.20 -28.72 -12.35
N ASN A 364 26.58 -28.90 -13.52
CA ASN A 364 27.06 -28.32 -14.77
C ASN A 364 26.12 -27.23 -15.28
N ARG A 365 26.70 -26.03 -15.44
CA ARG A 365 26.07 -24.85 -16.05
C ARG A 365 25.69 -25.15 -17.50
N ILE A 366 24.50 -24.71 -17.93
CA ILE A 366 24.19 -24.62 -19.36
C ILE A 366 24.64 -23.25 -19.86
N GLU A 367 25.50 -23.21 -20.88
CA GLU A 367 25.95 -21.98 -21.52
C GLU A 367 24.81 -21.21 -22.23
N LYS A 368 24.98 -19.88 -22.28
CA LYS A 368 24.02 -18.89 -22.79
C LYS A 368 23.75 -19.04 -24.29
N ASN A 369 22.56 -18.59 -24.69
CA ASN A 369 22.22 -18.27 -26.08
C ASN A 369 23.10 -17.08 -26.56
N PRO A 370 23.76 -17.10 -27.74
CA PRO A 370 24.85 -16.15 -28.06
C PRO A 370 24.44 -14.69 -28.33
N ASN A 371 23.17 -14.29 -28.22
CA ASN A 371 22.71 -12.97 -28.63
C ASN A 371 22.18 -12.12 -27.47
N SER A 372 23.07 -11.60 -26.62
CA SER A 372 22.83 -10.33 -25.91
C SER A 372 24.13 -9.76 -25.35
N MET A 373 24.81 -8.90 -26.12
CA MET A 373 25.83 -7.99 -25.59
C MET A 373 25.17 -6.76 -24.93
N GLY A 374 25.62 -6.43 -23.71
CA GLY A 374 25.50 -5.11 -23.04
C GLY A 374 24.10 -4.73 -22.55
N LEU A 375 23.85 -4.25 -21.32
CA LEU A 375 24.67 -3.62 -20.29
C LEU A 375 24.05 -3.99 -18.93
N GLY A 376 24.84 -4.56 -18.02
CA GLY A 376 24.41 -4.91 -16.67
C GLY A 376 25.10 -4.02 -15.64
N ASN A 377 24.33 -3.08 -15.09
CA ASN A 377 24.70 -2.21 -13.98
C ASN A 377 24.79 -3.03 -12.69
N THR A 378 25.98 -3.11 -12.09
CA THR A 378 26.21 -3.77 -10.80
C THR A 378 25.64 -2.90 -9.69
N ASN A 379 24.60 -3.38 -9.00
CA ASN A 379 24.38 -3.17 -7.57
C ASN A 379 23.06 -3.86 -7.16
N ASN A 380 23.19 -4.96 -6.40
CA ASN A 380 22.27 -5.33 -5.31
C ASN A 380 22.78 -6.63 -4.68
N GLY A 381 23.60 -6.50 -3.64
CA GLY A 381 23.92 -7.61 -2.73
C GLY A 381 22.71 -7.90 -1.84
N ALA A 382 21.90 -8.89 -2.21
CA ALA A 382 20.93 -9.46 -1.30
C ALA A 382 21.66 -10.41 -0.33
N ASN A 383 21.66 -10.08 0.96
CA ASN A 383 22.18 -10.97 2.00
C ASN A 383 21.31 -12.25 2.04
N PRO A 384 21.87 -13.44 1.74
CA PRO A 384 21.08 -14.68 1.62
C PRO A 384 20.65 -15.25 2.97
N PHE A 385 21.09 -14.69 4.09
CA PHE A 385 20.81 -15.20 5.44
C PHE A 385 19.69 -14.40 6.11
N ARG A 386 18.63 -15.10 6.55
CA ARG A 386 17.45 -14.50 7.19
C ARG A 386 17.73 -14.04 8.63
N THR A 387 18.70 -14.64 9.32
CA THR A 387 19.06 -14.30 10.70
C THR A 387 20.58 -14.39 10.94
N ASP A 388 21.09 -13.71 11.97
CA ASP A 388 22.51 -13.78 12.35
C ASP A 388 22.92 -15.18 12.86
N ALA A 389 21.94 -15.97 13.32
CA ALA A 389 22.15 -17.37 13.70
C ALA A 389 22.43 -18.26 12.49
N ASP A 390 21.76 -18.02 11.36
CA ASP A 390 21.99 -18.75 10.11
C ASP A 390 23.39 -18.48 9.56
N LYS A 391 23.84 -17.22 9.66
CA LYS A 391 25.19 -16.81 9.28
C LYS A 391 26.27 -17.52 10.10
N ARG A 392 26.10 -17.58 11.43
CA ARG A 392 27.07 -18.27 12.32
C ARG A 392 27.07 -19.78 12.15
N ARG A 393 25.92 -20.40 11.81
CA ARG A 393 25.87 -21.84 11.47
C ARG A 393 26.64 -22.13 10.19
N TYR A 394 26.41 -21.33 9.14
CA TYR A 394 27.12 -21.46 7.87
C TYR A 394 28.63 -21.25 8.03
N GLU A 395 29.04 -20.24 8.78
CA GLU A 395 30.47 -20.00 9.08
C GLU A 395 31.11 -21.18 9.84
N ARG A 396 30.38 -21.80 10.79
CA ARG A 396 30.87 -23.00 11.50
C ARG A 396 30.99 -24.21 10.60
N GLU A 397 30.00 -24.47 9.74
CA GLU A 397 30.04 -25.57 8.77
C GLU A 397 31.19 -25.41 7.78
N MET A 398 31.40 -24.20 7.24
CA MET A 398 32.50 -23.90 6.34
C MET A 398 33.87 -24.10 7.00
N LEU A 399 34.03 -23.67 8.26
CA LEU A 399 35.27 -23.86 9.01
C LEU A 399 35.54 -25.34 9.32
N ALA A 400 34.49 -26.12 9.61
CA ALA A 400 34.62 -27.56 9.81
C ALA A 400 35.07 -28.26 8.52
N GLU A 401 34.45 -27.93 7.39
CA GLU A 401 34.78 -28.50 6.07
C GLU A 401 36.21 -28.15 5.64
N ILE A 402 36.65 -26.90 5.87
CA ILE A 402 38.04 -26.49 5.64
C ILE A 402 39.01 -27.26 6.54
N SER A 403 38.66 -27.48 7.82
CA SER A 403 39.51 -28.23 8.74
C SER A 403 39.68 -29.70 8.33
N GLU A 404 38.61 -30.34 7.86
CA GLU A 404 38.66 -31.71 7.33
C GLU A 404 39.49 -31.76 6.04
N THR A 405 39.36 -30.76 5.18
CA THR A 405 40.11 -30.67 3.92
C THR A 405 41.61 -30.52 4.17
N ILE A 406 42.02 -29.73 5.17
CA ILE A 406 43.43 -29.55 5.55
C ILE A 406 44.00 -30.84 6.15
N LEU A 407 43.22 -31.58 6.94
CA LEU A 407 43.63 -32.87 7.50
C LEU A 407 43.77 -33.99 6.45
N GLN A 408 43.09 -33.85 5.31
CA GLN A 408 43.15 -34.82 4.21
C GLN A 408 44.23 -34.51 3.15
N GLN A 409 44.98 -33.41 3.27
CA GLN A 409 46.08 -33.15 2.34
C GLN A 409 47.28 -34.08 2.66
N PRO A 410 47.72 -34.93 1.72
CA PRO A 410 48.91 -35.74 1.91
C PRO A 410 50.12 -34.80 2.02
N GLN A 411 50.89 -34.95 3.10
CA GLN A 411 52.16 -34.26 3.30
C GLN A 411 53.08 -34.59 2.12
N ALA A 412 53.29 -33.62 1.22
CA ALA A 412 54.23 -33.75 0.12
C ALA A 412 55.64 -33.92 0.72
N LYS A 413 56.26 -35.07 0.43
CA LYS A 413 57.66 -35.37 0.72
C LYS A 413 58.59 -34.64 -0.24
#